data_AF-A0A1Y5SG23-F1
#
_entry.id   AF-A0A1Y5SG23-F1
#
_cell.length_a   1.000
_cell.length_b   1.000
_cell.length_c   1.000
_cell.angle_alpha   90.00
_cell.angle_beta   90.00
_cell.angle_gamma   90.00
#
_symmetry.space_group_name_H-M   'P 1'
#
loop_
_entity.id
_entity.type
_entity.pdbx_description
1 polymer ?
#
loop_
_entity_poly.entity_id
_entity_poly.type
_entity_poly.pdbx_seq_one_letter_code
_entity_poly.pdbx_strand_id
1 'polypeptide(L)'
;MGTRRKQPENQDPSNLPDDDRDAAIDRLYDVALDPTRYEALLDLWENAVSPLRAQADFKAPRLLDDPLIASHFRRASAFLDRVDTVGLTDEVHEILAPFERVAAFILDGDLKVRAANDAAQTRLALNRSAQLSDLPINADDIDAVSRTVHTLISQSSKSTAVLRVRSRERGNFVVLRLQRCTIADGTPLVLASSNEVGWPEGFRDILRSAFDLTSAETDVVHALVECCSVAEIATQRGRSVDTIRAQIRSILSKTETHSQVELVRLALSVMDMANLAIESAPGPRVVSRGYATLEERRYRSVVTPDGRRLDYLLLGDPDGAPVLFMPLDYGLVRWPASAEADAQRRGLRIIVPVRAGYGLSDPLPKHENYDAALIRDVIQVLDTAGVEKCPILTMGSDTFYGFQLPLAHPDRFTALIACAGVLPMTRREQFERMEKWHRFILAGAKFTPHLLPFMVKAGFVLARKIGKRGFIHAVYGNCPADVATFEDPEVFEAMVTGSETALSDSHSAHDAFSRMLLGRQRDDWTADVNALRGRLPVTFINGTQDPQVPLGTLHEFQQDHDWINYQVYEDSGQLVFFRHWRSVLDAVGKFLQE
;
A
#
# COMPACT_ATOMS: atom_id res chain seq x y z
N MET A 1 -66.37 -1.04 -18.20
CA MET A 1 -64.92 -1.20 -18.41
C MET A 1 -64.21 -0.58 -17.22
N GLY A 2 -63.98 -1.36 -16.17
CA GLY A 2 -63.24 -0.92 -14.99
C GLY A 2 -61.76 -1.27 -15.17
N THR A 3 -60.92 -0.26 -15.27
CA THR A 3 -59.45 -0.38 -15.26
C THR A 3 -59.01 -0.87 -13.88
N ARG A 4 -58.77 -2.17 -13.76
CA ARG A 4 -58.04 -2.76 -12.64
C ARG A 4 -56.64 -2.14 -12.61
N ARG A 5 -56.36 -1.30 -11.62
CA ARG A 5 -55.00 -0.99 -11.18
C ARG A 5 -54.29 -2.32 -10.93
N LYS A 6 -53.22 -2.59 -11.67
CA LYS A 6 -52.27 -3.66 -11.33
C LYS A 6 -51.74 -3.34 -9.92
N GLN A 7 -51.91 -4.28 -8.99
CA GLN A 7 -51.11 -4.30 -7.77
C GLN A 7 -49.64 -4.44 -8.19
N PRO A 8 -48.69 -3.74 -7.54
CA PRO A 8 -47.28 -3.99 -7.78
C PRO A 8 -46.99 -5.44 -7.38
N GLU A 9 -46.34 -6.16 -8.29
CA GLU A 9 -45.77 -7.48 -8.03
C GLU A 9 -44.84 -7.42 -6.83
N ASN A 10 -44.80 -8.50 -6.04
CA ASN A 10 -43.91 -8.73 -4.89
C ASN A 10 -42.54 -8.03 -5.05
N GLN A 11 -42.39 -6.82 -4.49
CA GLN A 11 -41.08 -6.23 -4.25
C GLN A 11 -40.51 -6.92 -3.00
N ASP A 12 -39.31 -7.48 -3.14
CA ASP A 12 -38.59 -8.08 -2.03
C ASP A 12 -38.35 -6.99 -0.95
N PRO A 13 -38.84 -7.16 0.29
CA PRO A 13 -38.71 -6.15 1.35
C PRO A 13 -37.26 -5.86 1.74
N SER A 14 -36.28 -6.61 1.23
CA SER A 14 -34.84 -6.31 1.39
C SER A 14 -34.25 -5.39 0.31
N ASN A 15 -35.02 -4.97 -0.70
CA ASN A 15 -34.56 -4.13 -1.81
C ASN A 15 -35.15 -2.71 -1.79
N LEU A 16 -34.48 -1.79 -2.48
CA LEU A 16 -34.97 -0.41 -2.66
C LEU A 16 -36.21 -0.37 -3.57
N PRO A 17 -37.15 0.56 -3.34
CA PRO A 17 -38.16 0.93 -4.34
C PRO A 17 -37.51 1.36 -5.66
N ASP A 18 -38.20 1.20 -6.78
CA ASP A 18 -37.64 1.46 -8.12
C ASP A 18 -37.11 2.90 -8.26
N ASP A 19 -37.83 3.91 -7.77
CA ASP A 19 -37.42 5.32 -7.84
C ASP A 19 -36.14 5.60 -7.02
N ASP A 20 -36.02 5.01 -5.82
CA ASP A 20 -34.84 5.15 -4.96
C ASP A 20 -33.64 4.40 -5.52
N ARG A 21 -33.88 3.24 -6.18
CA ARG A 21 -32.84 2.46 -6.84
C ARG A 21 -32.24 3.23 -8.02
N ASP A 22 -33.07 3.81 -8.88
CA ASP A 22 -32.60 4.56 -10.04
C ASP A 22 -31.83 5.81 -9.60
N ALA A 23 -32.32 6.53 -8.58
CA ALA A 23 -31.60 7.65 -7.98
C ALA A 23 -30.24 7.24 -7.37
N ALA A 24 -30.16 6.09 -6.69
CA ALA A 24 -28.91 5.57 -6.14
C ALA A 24 -27.92 5.20 -7.26
N ILE A 25 -28.38 4.61 -8.36
CA ILE A 25 -27.54 4.27 -9.52
C ILE A 25 -27.00 5.54 -10.19
N ASP A 26 -27.82 6.58 -10.36
CA ASP A 26 -27.36 7.84 -10.94
C ASP A 26 -26.30 8.51 -10.06
N ARG A 27 -26.53 8.57 -8.74
CA ARG A 27 -25.56 9.13 -7.78
C ARG A 27 -24.27 8.33 -7.70
N LEU A 28 -24.34 7.02 -7.87
CA LEU A 28 -23.19 6.14 -7.93
C LEU A 28 -22.26 6.50 -9.11
N TYR A 29 -22.81 6.74 -10.30
CA TYR A 29 -22.01 7.17 -11.45
C TYR A 29 -21.51 8.61 -11.32
N ASP A 30 -22.31 9.51 -10.74
CA ASP A 30 -21.88 10.85 -10.41
C ASP A 30 -20.64 10.86 -9.51
N VAL A 31 -20.59 9.99 -8.50
CA VAL A 31 -19.41 9.82 -7.63
C VAL A 31 -18.21 9.25 -8.38
N ALA A 32 -18.45 8.29 -9.27
CA ALA A 32 -17.39 7.73 -10.10
C ALA A 32 -16.77 8.75 -11.06
N LEU A 33 -17.54 9.76 -11.48
CA LEU A 33 -17.09 10.87 -12.33
C LEU A 33 -16.52 12.04 -11.51
N ASP A 34 -17.11 12.35 -10.36
CA ASP A 34 -16.71 13.40 -9.45
C ASP A 34 -16.81 12.91 -7.99
N PRO A 35 -15.67 12.48 -7.39
CA PRO A 35 -15.64 11.99 -6.02
C PRO A 35 -16.15 12.99 -4.98
N THR A 36 -16.18 14.31 -5.26
CA THR A 36 -16.70 15.30 -4.31
C THR A 36 -18.20 15.17 -4.07
N ARG A 37 -18.93 14.46 -4.94
CA ARG A 37 -20.36 14.15 -4.78
C ARG A 37 -20.62 13.01 -3.80
N TYR A 38 -19.59 12.42 -3.20
CA TYR A 38 -19.71 11.27 -2.32
C TYR A 38 -20.61 11.55 -1.10
N GLU A 39 -20.55 12.75 -0.54
CA GLU A 39 -21.41 13.12 0.59
C GLU A 39 -22.90 13.10 0.20
N ALA A 40 -23.24 13.52 -1.02
CA ALA A 40 -24.60 13.44 -1.52
C ALA A 40 -25.07 12.01 -1.77
N LEU A 41 -24.17 11.11 -2.18
CA LEU A 41 -24.46 9.67 -2.25
C LEU A 41 -24.71 9.11 -0.85
N LEU A 42 -23.89 9.47 0.13
CA LEU A 42 -24.04 9.03 1.52
C LEU A 42 -25.38 9.47 2.11
N ASP A 43 -25.78 10.73 1.93
CA ASP A 43 -27.06 11.24 2.43
C ASP A 43 -28.26 10.52 1.79
N LEU A 44 -28.21 10.30 0.46
CA LEU A 44 -29.26 9.54 -0.25
C LEU A 44 -29.30 8.08 0.23
N TRP A 45 -28.14 7.46 0.40
CA TRP A 45 -28.01 6.08 0.84
C TRP A 45 -28.56 5.87 2.25
N GLU A 46 -28.22 6.76 3.18
CA GLU A 46 -28.72 6.67 4.56
C GLU A 46 -30.24 6.82 4.63
N ASN A 47 -30.82 7.73 3.84
CA ASN A 47 -32.26 7.89 3.75
C ASN A 47 -32.96 6.64 3.18
N ALA A 48 -32.36 6.03 2.15
CA ALA A 48 -32.95 4.90 1.44
C ALA A 48 -32.80 3.57 2.21
N VAL A 49 -31.67 3.36 2.89
CA VAL A 49 -31.33 2.08 3.54
C VAL A 49 -31.79 2.02 5.00
N SER A 50 -31.94 3.15 5.69
CA SER A 50 -32.39 3.18 7.09
C SER A 50 -33.72 2.45 7.34
N PRO A 51 -34.80 2.65 6.54
CA PRO A 51 -36.05 1.91 6.71
C PRO A 51 -35.92 0.40 6.52
N LEU A 52 -35.00 -0.03 5.64
CA LEU A 52 -34.72 -1.44 5.38
C LEU A 52 -33.95 -2.06 6.54
N ARG A 53 -32.95 -1.35 7.10
CA ARG A 53 -32.22 -1.80 8.30
C ARG A 53 -33.16 -2.02 9.46
N ALA A 54 -34.15 -1.14 9.65
CA ALA A 54 -35.16 -1.25 10.70
C ALA A 54 -36.04 -2.52 10.61
N GLN A 55 -36.13 -3.14 9.43
CA GLN A 55 -36.95 -4.32 9.19
C GLN A 55 -36.13 -5.61 9.01
N ALA A 56 -34.83 -5.50 8.73
CA ALA A 56 -33.93 -6.62 8.46
C ALA A 56 -33.71 -7.52 9.69
N ASP A 57 -33.54 -8.83 9.48
CA ASP A 57 -33.04 -9.72 10.54
C ASP A 57 -31.62 -9.30 10.93
N PHE A 58 -31.43 -8.87 12.17
CA PHE A 58 -30.15 -8.38 12.66
C PHE A 58 -29.08 -9.47 12.77
N LYS A 59 -29.46 -10.75 12.88
CA LYS A 59 -28.53 -11.88 12.99
C LYS A 59 -28.01 -12.37 11.64
N ALA A 60 -28.78 -12.19 10.58
CA ALA A 60 -28.39 -12.54 9.22
C ALA A 60 -28.83 -11.47 8.21
N PRO A 61 -28.40 -10.20 8.38
CA PRO A 61 -28.85 -9.13 7.51
C PRO A 61 -28.22 -9.26 6.14
N ARG A 62 -29.05 -9.27 5.10
CA ARG A 62 -28.61 -9.13 3.71
C ARG A 62 -29.60 -8.26 2.97
N LEU A 63 -29.25 -6.99 2.79
CA LEU A 63 -30.04 -5.99 2.08
C LEU A 63 -29.44 -5.72 0.71
N LEU A 64 -30.27 -5.30 -0.24
CA LEU A 64 -29.85 -4.85 -1.57
C LEU A 64 -29.07 -5.89 -2.38
N ASP A 65 -29.38 -7.18 -2.23
CA ASP A 65 -28.78 -8.29 -2.98
C ASP A 65 -29.37 -8.40 -4.40
N ASP A 66 -29.70 -7.26 -5.02
CA ASP A 66 -30.16 -7.15 -6.39
C ASP A 66 -28.96 -7.26 -7.36
N PRO A 67 -28.91 -8.27 -8.25
CA PRO A 67 -27.85 -8.41 -9.24
C PRO A 67 -27.64 -7.16 -10.11
N LEU A 68 -28.69 -6.38 -10.35
CA LEU A 68 -28.63 -5.14 -11.12
C LEU A 68 -27.82 -4.08 -10.38
N ILE A 69 -28.17 -3.79 -9.12
CA ILE A 69 -27.44 -2.83 -8.27
C ILE A 69 -25.97 -3.27 -8.12
N ALA A 70 -25.73 -4.54 -7.81
CA ALA A 70 -24.38 -5.08 -7.70
C ALA A 70 -23.56 -4.93 -8.99
N SER A 71 -24.18 -5.08 -10.15
CA SER A 71 -23.55 -4.85 -11.46
C SER A 71 -23.15 -3.39 -11.66
N HIS A 72 -24.01 -2.45 -11.27
CA HIS A 72 -23.71 -1.02 -11.34
C HIS A 72 -22.54 -0.62 -10.44
N PHE A 73 -22.49 -1.13 -9.21
CA PHE A 73 -21.37 -0.91 -8.28
C PHE A 73 -20.04 -1.46 -8.83
N ARG A 74 -20.04 -2.67 -9.40
CA ARG A 74 -18.84 -3.21 -10.08
C ARG A 74 -18.39 -2.33 -11.24
N ARG A 75 -19.32 -1.84 -12.06
CA ARG A 75 -19.01 -0.93 -13.18
C ARG A 75 -18.47 0.41 -12.69
N ALA A 76 -19.09 1.01 -11.68
CA ALA A 76 -18.66 2.27 -11.08
C ALA A 76 -17.25 2.14 -10.45
N SER A 77 -16.97 1.02 -9.80
CA SER A 77 -15.63 0.72 -9.26
C SER A 77 -14.55 0.75 -10.35
N ALA A 78 -14.85 0.21 -11.54
CA ALA A 78 -13.94 0.21 -12.68
C ALA A 78 -13.72 1.61 -13.27
N PHE A 79 -14.64 2.57 -13.05
CA PHE A 79 -14.41 3.97 -13.38
C PHE A 79 -13.45 4.62 -12.37
N LEU A 80 -13.60 4.32 -11.07
CA LEU A 80 -12.66 4.79 -10.05
C LEU A 80 -11.25 4.24 -10.29
N ASP A 81 -11.10 3.00 -10.75
CA ASP A 81 -9.80 2.44 -11.18
C ASP A 81 -9.13 3.33 -12.25
N ARG A 82 -9.92 3.90 -13.16
CA ARG A 82 -9.42 4.76 -14.24
C ARG A 82 -9.12 6.18 -13.77
N VAL A 83 -9.81 6.67 -12.73
CA VAL A 83 -9.57 7.99 -12.13
C VAL A 83 -8.34 7.95 -11.23
N ASP A 84 -8.11 6.85 -10.52
CA ASP A 84 -6.91 6.64 -9.68
C ASP A 84 -5.61 6.55 -10.50
N THR A 85 -5.70 6.16 -11.78
CA THR A 85 -4.56 6.17 -12.72
C THR A 85 -4.24 7.55 -13.31
N VAL A 86 -5.04 8.60 -13.06
CA VAL A 86 -4.77 9.97 -13.59
C VAL A 86 -3.98 10.79 -12.57
N GLY A 87 -2.84 10.26 -12.13
CA GLY A 87 -1.74 11.05 -11.59
C GLY A 87 -0.86 11.50 -12.76
N LEU A 88 -1.05 12.73 -13.23
CA LEU A 88 -0.47 13.36 -14.44
C LEU A 88 1.08 13.50 -14.50
N THR A 89 1.81 12.68 -13.74
CA THR A 89 3.29 12.63 -13.75
C THR A 89 3.87 11.21 -13.87
N ASP A 90 3.06 10.15 -13.75
CA ASP A 90 3.53 8.75 -13.67
C ASP A 90 3.31 7.90 -14.93
N GLU A 91 2.38 8.25 -15.83
CA GLU A 91 2.05 7.38 -16.99
C GLU A 91 3.26 7.13 -17.92
N VAL A 92 4.11 8.14 -18.09
CA VAL A 92 5.36 8.01 -18.87
C VAL A 92 6.39 7.12 -18.14
N HIS A 93 6.36 7.10 -16.80
CA HIS A 93 7.22 6.26 -15.97
C HIS A 93 6.71 4.81 -15.90
N GLU A 94 5.39 4.59 -15.84
CA GLU A 94 4.77 3.27 -15.93
C GLU A 94 5.05 2.58 -17.27
N ILE A 95 5.08 3.33 -18.38
CA ILE A 95 5.48 2.78 -19.69
C ILE A 95 6.93 2.25 -19.64
N LEU A 96 7.78 2.82 -18.80
CA LEU A 96 9.18 2.43 -18.62
C LEU A 96 9.38 1.31 -17.59
N ALA A 97 8.44 1.10 -16.66
CA ALA A 97 8.56 0.11 -15.59
C ALA A 97 8.83 -1.33 -16.08
N PRO A 98 8.24 -1.82 -17.20
CA PRO A 98 8.58 -3.15 -17.73
C PRO A 98 10.01 -3.28 -18.27
N PHE A 99 10.74 -2.17 -18.42
CA PHE A 99 12.03 -2.10 -19.12
C PHE A 99 13.22 -1.90 -18.17
N GLU A 100 13.11 -2.20 -16.88
CA GLU A 100 14.21 -2.07 -15.90
C GLU A 100 15.54 -2.74 -16.35
N ARG A 101 15.44 -3.82 -17.14
CA ARG A 101 16.59 -4.64 -17.57
C ARG A 101 17.39 -4.06 -18.74
N VAL A 102 16.86 -3.07 -19.44
CA VAL A 102 17.46 -2.47 -20.65
C VAL A 102 17.38 -0.95 -20.62
N ALA A 103 18.25 -0.25 -21.34
CA ALA A 103 18.10 1.21 -21.44
C ALA A 103 16.82 1.55 -22.23
N ALA A 104 15.89 2.24 -21.57
CA ALA A 104 14.62 2.65 -22.16
C ALA A 104 14.30 4.12 -21.86
N PHE A 105 13.74 4.80 -22.86
CA PHE A 105 13.37 6.22 -22.77
C PHE A 105 12.23 6.55 -23.72
N ILE A 106 11.55 7.67 -23.46
CA ILE A 106 10.37 8.13 -24.19
C ILE A 106 10.68 9.40 -24.96
N LEU A 107 10.37 9.43 -26.25
CA LEU A 107 10.49 10.60 -27.13
C LEU A 107 9.13 11.17 -27.49
N ASP A 108 9.03 12.50 -27.55
CA ASP A 108 7.88 13.20 -28.14
C ASP A 108 8.09 13.54 -29.63
N GLY A 109 7.09 14.22 -30.21
CA GLY A 109 7.12 14.66 -31.61
C GLY A 109 8.19 15.71 -31.94
N ASP A 110 8.74 16.38 -30.92
CA ASP A 110 9.84 17.34 -31.04
C ASP A 110 11.21 16.67 -30.77
N LEU A 111 11.23 15.33 -30.68
CA LEU A 111 12.43 14.51 -30.39
C LEU A 111 13.06 14.80 -29.02
N LYS A 112 12.28 15.32 -28.07
CA LYS A 112 12.72 15.51 -26.68
C LYS A 112 12.46 14.28 -25.84
N VAL A 113 13.39 13.97 -24.95
CA VAL A 113 13.26 12.88 -23.99
C VAL A 113 12.32 13.32 -22.86
N ARG A 114 11.16 12.68 -22.78
CA ARG A 114 10.13 12.96 -21.76
C ARG A 114 10.39 12.21 -20.45
N ALA A 115 10.96 11.01 -20.54
CA ALA A 115 11.44 10.24 -19.40
C ALA A 115 12.49 9.22 -19.86
N ALA A 116 13.33 8.79 -18.92
CA ALA A 116 14.34 7.76 -19.11
C ALA A 116 14.47 6.95 -17.82
N ASN A 117 14.61 5.62 -17.93
CA ASN A 117 14.89 4.75 -16.79
C ASN A 117 16.36 4.86 -16.35
N ASP A 118 16.71 4.30 -15.20
CA ASP A 118 18.06 4.43 -14.63
C ASP A 118 19.15 3.85 -15.54
N ALA A 119 18.83 2.77 -16.26
CA ALA A 119 19.73 2.18 -17.25
C ALA A 119 20.03 3.15 -18.41
N ALA A 120 19.02 3.88 -18.91
CA ALA A 120 19.19 4.90 -19.93
C ALA A 120 19.92 6.15 -19.41
N GLN A 121 19.63 6.58 -18.18
CA GLN A 121 20.33 7.72 -17.56
C GLN A 121 21.83 7.43 -17.40
N THR A 122 22.17 6.21 -16.99
CA THR A 122 23.57 5.81 -16.73
C THR A 122 24.34 5.48 -18.01
N ARG A 123 23.75 4.74 -18.95
CA ARG A 123 24.46 4.24 -20.15
C ARG A 123 24.40 5.18 -21.34
N LEU A 124 23.29 5.90 -21.49
CA LEU A 124 23.08 6.81 -22.61
C LEU A 124 23.27 8.28 -22.20
N ALA A 125 23.65 8.53 -20.94
CA ALA A 125 23.82 9.86 -20.36
C ALA A 125 22.58 10.77 -20.52
N LEU A 126 21.38 10.18 -20.59
CA LEU A 126 20.14 10.90 -20.84
C LEU A 126 19.56 11.46 -19.53
N ASN A 127 19.46 12.77 -19.43
CA ASN A 127 18.74 13.47 -18.37
C ASN A 127 17.34 13.91 -18.84
N ARG A 128 16.46 14.35 -17.93
CA ARG A 128 15.04 14.74 -18.21
C ARG A 128 14.87 15.91 -19.20
N SER A 129 15.96 16.45 -19.73
CA SER A 129 15.99 17.55 -20.70
C SER A 129 16.79 17.21 -21.96
N ALA A 130 17.22 15.96 -22.11
CA ALA A 130 17.98 15.50 -23.27
C ALA A 130 17.12 15.46 -24.53
N GLN A 131 17.77 15.59 -25.68
CA GLN A 131 17.18 15.43 -27.02
C GLN A 131 17.73 14.18 -27.69
N LEU A 132 17.08 13.72 -28.75
CA LEU A 132 17.57 12.60 -29.57
C LEU A 132 19.01 12.81 -30.05
N SER A 133 19.41 14.06 -30.31
CA SER A 133 20.78 14.42 -30.70
C SER A 133 21.85 14.14 -29.65
N ASP A 134 21.46 14.01 -28.39
CA ASP A 134 22.37 13.81 -27.26
C ASP A 134 22.70 12.32 -27.06
N LEU A 135 22.04 11.42 -27.79
CA LEU A 135 22.34 9.99 -27.74
C LEU A 135 23.78 9.70 -28.21
N PRO A 136 24.49 8.76 -27.57
CA PRO A 136 25.84 8.36 -27.95
C PRO A 136 25.86 7.44 -29.20
N ILE A 137 25.16 7.84 -30.27
CA ILE A 137 25.10 7.14 -31.55
C ILE A 137 25.65 8.01 -32.69
N ASN A 138 26.00 7.39 -33.81
CA ASN A 138 26.52 8.11 -34.97
C ASN A 138 25.51 9.11 -35.55
N ALA A 139 25.99 10.26 -36.02
CA ALA A 139 25.15 11.32 -36.58
C ALA A 139 24.26 10.85 -37.74
N ASP A 140 24.81 10.02 -38.65
CA ASP A 140 24.07 9.45 -39.78
C ASP A 140 22.89 8.56 -39.34
N ASP A 141 23.00 7.93 -38.16
CA ASP A 141 21.96 7.07 -37.60
C ASP A 141 20.88 7.89 -36.84
N ILE A 142 21.21 9.07 -36.31
CA ILE A 142 20.25 9.99 -35.67
C ILE A 142 19.15 10.39 -36.67
N ASP A 143 19.53 10.69 -37.91
CA ASP A 143 18.59 11.02 -38.98
C ASP A 143 17.63 9.86 -39.29
N ALA A 144 18.11 8.62 -39.23
CA ALA A 144 17.29 7.43 -39.44
C ALA A 144 16.31 7.21 -38.28
N VAL A 145 16.75 7.44 -37.03
CA VAL A 145 15.88 7.37 -35.84
C VAL A 145 14.82 8.48 -35.89
N SER A 146 15.20 9.71 -36.18
CA SER A 146 14.30 10.86 -36.31
C SER A 146 13.20 10.63 -37.34
N ARG A 147 13.54 10.21 -38.56
CA ARG A 147 12.55 9.88 -39.61
C ARG A 147 11.59 8.78 -39.17
N THR A 148 12.09 7.80 -38.41
CA THR A 148 11.28 6.68 -37.92
C THR A 148 10.33 7.11 -36.80
N VAL A 149 10.78 7.95 -35.86
CA VAL A 149 9.94 8.55 -34.79
C VAL A 149 8.79 9.35 -35.41
N HIS A 150 9.08 10.23 -36.36
CA HIS A 150 8.04 11.00 -37.05
C HIS A 150 7.07 10.11 -37.84
N THR A 151 7.55 9.01 -38.43
CA THR A 151 6.70 8.04 -39.13
C THR A 151 5.77 7.33 -38.16
N LEU A 152 6.26 6.87 -37.00
CA LEU A 152 5.46 6.19 -35.98
C LEU A 152 4.40 7.11 -35.35
N ILE A 153 4.73 8.38 -35.16
CA ILE A 153 3.80 9.39 -34.64
C ILE A 153 2.69 9.69 -35.67
N SER A 154 3.05 9.89 -36.94
CA SER A 154 2.11 10.29 -38.00
C SER A 154 1.28 9.16 -38.62
N GLN A 155 1.78 7.92 -38.64
CA GLN A 155 1.11 6.78 -39.28
C GLN A 155 0.55 5.80 -38.25
N SER A 156 -0.78 5.68 -38.15
CA SER A 156 -1.45 4.75 -37.22
C SER A 156 -1.31 3.27 -37.59
N SER A 157 -0.93 2.94 -38.83
CA SER A 157 -0.81 1.57 -39.32
C SER A 157 0.51 0.88 -38.98
N LYS A 158 1.55 1.62 -38.56
CA LYS A 158 2.84 1.09 -38.10
C LYS A 158 3.03 1.40 -36.62
N SER A 159 3.02 0.36 -35.79
CA SER A 159 3.13 0.50 -34.32
C SER A 159 4.55 0.28 -33.78
N THR A 160 5.46 -0.31 -34.57
CA THR A 160 6.84 -0.57 -34.14
C THR A 160 7.82 -0.52 -35.30
N ALA A 161 9.08 -0.20 -34.99
CA ALA A 161 10.21 -0.27 -35.88
C ALA A 161 11.43 -0.75 -35.10
N VAL A 162 12.34 -1.46 -35.78
CA VAL A 162 13.61 -1.87 -35.20
C VAL A 162 14.71 -1.28 -36.08
N LEU A 163 15.60 -0.52 -35.45
CA LEU A 163 16.73 0.11 -36.11
C LEU A 163 18.03 -0.49 -35.59
N ARG A 164 19.00 -0.59 -36.48
CA ARG A 164 20.37 -0.90 -36.13
C ARG A 164 21.15 0.41 -36.19
N VAL A 165 21.56 0.91 -35.03
CA VAL A 165 22.34 2.15 -34.88
C VAL A 165 23.76 1.82 -34.45
N ARG A 166 24.74 2.67 -34.74
CA ARG A 166 26.13 2.46 -34.32
C ARG A 166 26.44 3.32 -33.10
N SER A 167 26.96 2.70 -32.03
CA SER A 167 27.46 3.42 -30.85
C SER A 167 28.67 4.26 -31.22
N ARG A 168 28.68 5.53 -30.83
CA ARG A 168 29.79 6.46 -31.05
C ARG A 168 31.00 6.12 -30.17
N GLU A 169 30.76 5.60 -28.97
CA GLU A 169 31.81 5.30 -28.00
C GLU A 169 32.43 3.92 -28.21
N ARG A 170 31.60 2.91 -28.49
CA ARG A 170 32.04 1.50 -28.53
C ARG A 170 32.22 0.96 -29.95
N GLY A 171 31.74 1.67 -30.98
CA GLY A 171 31.86 1.27 -32.39
C GLY A 171 31.05 0.03 -32.81
N ASN A 172 30.32 -0.58 -31.88
CA ASN A 172 29.46 -1.73 -32.11
C ASN A 172 28.05 -1.32 -32.56
N PHE A 173 27.28 -2.29 -33.06
CA PHE A 173 25.88 -2.09 -33.42
C PHE A 173 24.97 -2.26 -32.19
N VAL A 174 24.13 -1.27 -31.95
CA VAL A 174 23.04 -1.30 -30.97
C VAL A 174 21.73 -1.49 -31.73
N VAL A 175 20.87 -2.36 -31.21
CA VAL A 175 19.52 -2.55 -31.74
C VAL A 175 18.59 -1.66 -30.93
N LEU A 176 18.00 -0.66 -31.59
CA LEU A 176 17.02 0.24 -30.98
C LEU A 176 15.63 -0.16 -31.47
N ARG A 177 14.80 -0.67 -30.56
CA ARG A 177 13.39 -0.92 -30.83
C ARG A 177 12.60 0.35 -30.49
N LEU A 178 11.91 0.88 -31.50
CA LEU A 178 10.99 1.99 -31.39
C LEU A 178 9.57 1.45 -31.42
N GLN A 179 8.74 1.91 -30.49
CA GLN A 179 7.35 1.53 -30.40
C GLN A 179 6.51 2.77 -30.14
N ARG A 180 5.47 2.96 -30.95
CA ARG A 180 4.48 3.98 -30.68
C ARG A 180 3.75 3.61 -29.39
N CYS A 181 3.68 4.55 -28.47
CA CYS A 181 2.80 4.51 -27.32
C CYS A 181 1.90 5.75 -27.36
N THR A 182 0.78 5.66 -26.67
CA THR A 182 -0.17 6.77 -26.56
C THR A 182 -0.42 6.92 -25.08
N ILE A 183 -0.22 8.13 -24.55
CA ILE A 183 -0.59 8.46 -23.18
C ILE A 183 -2.09 8.82 -23.11
N ALA A 184 -2.67 8.90 -21.92
CA ALA A 184 -4.12 8.98 -21.69
C ALA A 184 -4.79 10.18 -22.38
N ASP A 185 -4.05 11.26 -22.60
CA ASP A 185 -4.51 12.46 -23.33
C ASP A 185 -4.56 12.29 -24.86
N GLY A 186 -4.20 11.12 -25.38
CA GLY A 186 -4.17 10.82 -26.80
C GLY A 186 -2.88 11.25 -27.51
N THR A 187 -1.92 11.84 -26.80
CA THR A 187 -0.64 12.28 -27.37
C THR A 187 0.19 11.06 -27.78
N PRO A 188 0.57 10.95 -29.07
CA PRO A 188 1.45 9.89 -29.53
C PRO A 188 2.90 10.18 -29.08
N LEU A 189 3.49 9.22 -28.37
CA LEU A 189 4.89 9.20 -27.97
C LEU A 189 5.58 7.98 -28.59
N VAL A 190 6.91 7.96 -28.55
CA VAL A 190 7.70 6.81 -28.99
C VAL A 190 8.57 6.30 -27.86
N LEU A 191 8.32 5.06 -27.44
CA LEU A 191 9.20 4.32 -26.56
C LEU A 191 10.37 3.77 -27.35
N ALA A 192 11.57 4.10 -26.91
CA ALA A 192 12.82 3.55 -27.40
C ALA A 192 13.41 2.61 -26.34
N SER A 193 13.76 1.39 -26.75
CA SER A 193 14.46 0.41 -25.91
C SER A 193 15.68 -0.13 -26.63
N SER A 194 16.83 -0.19 -25.95
CA SER A 194 18.07 -0.75 -26.48
C SER A 194 18.27 -2.20 -26.02
N ASN A 195 19.19 -2.92 -26.67
CA ASN A 195 19.59 -4.27 -26.29
C ASN A 195 20.75 -4.33 -25.28
N GLU A 196 21.10 -3.21 -24.65
CA GLU A 196 22.22 -3.17 -23.69
C GLU A 196 21.77 -3.68 -22.32
N VAL A 197 22.39 -4.78 -21.86
CA VAL A 197 22.02 -5.46 -20.61
C VAL A 197 22.57 -4.75 -19.38
N GLY A 198 21.70 -4.56 -18.39
CA GLY A 198 22.00 -4.16 -17.01
C GLY A 198 22.94 -5.10 -16.25
N TRP A 199 24.18 -4.71 -15.92
CA TRP A 199 24.94 -5.40 -14.85
C TRP A 199 24.50 -4.88 -13.47
N PRO A 200 23.92 -5.72 -12.60
CA PRO A 200 23.48 -5.30 -11.26
C PRO A 200 24.66 -4.93 -10.36
N GLU A 201 24.43 -4.01 -9.43
CA GLU A 201 25.42 -3.65 -8.40
C GLU A 201 25.73 -4.89 -7.53
N GLY A 202 27.02 -5.14 -7.25
CA GLY A 202 27.46 -6.32 -6.48
C GLY A 202 27.48 -7.65 -7.26
N PHE A 203 26.99 -7.73 -8.49
CA PHE A 203 26.97 -8.98 -9.26
C PHE A 203 28.36 -9.57 -9.53
N ARG A 204 29.40 -8.73 -9.61
CA ARG A 204 30.80 -9.17 -9.71
C ARG A 204 31.21 -10.03 -8.52
N ASP A 205 30.78 -9.68 -7.31
CA ASP A 205 31.11 -10.43 -6.10
C ASP A 205 30.31 -11.73 -6.01
N ILE A 206 29.07 -11.75 -6.53
CA ILE A 206 28.27 -12.97 -6.67
C ILE A 206 28.98 -13.98 -7.58
N LEU A 207 29.44 -13.56 -8.76
CA LEU A 207 30.19 -14.44 -9.67
C LEU A 207 31.49 -14.96 -9.05
N ARG A 208 32.20 -14.12 -8.28
CA ARG A 208 33.42 -14.52 -7.57
C ARG A 208 33.12 -15.57 -6.51
N SER A 209 32.10 -15.34 -5.69
CA SER A 209 31.73 -16.27 -4.60
C SER A 209 31.14 -17.58 -5.11
N ALA A 210 30.36 -17.54 -6.19
CA ALA A 210 29.65 -18.72 -6.70
C ALA A 210 30.56 -19.70 -7.45
N PHE A 211 31.56 -19.17 -8.18
CA PHE A 211 32.42 -19.96 -9.06
C PHE A 211 33.93 -19.85 -8.72
N ASP A 212 34.26 -19.28 -7.56
CA ASP A 212 35.63 -19.12 -7.07
C ASP A 212 36.56 -18.40 -8.08
N LEU A 213 35.99 -17.39 -8.76
CA LEU A 213 36.69 -16.58 -9.75
C LEU A 213 37.56 -15.51 -9.07
N THR A 214 38.74 -15.29 -9.62
CA THR A 214 39.56 -14.12 -9.26
C THR A 214 38.94 -12.85 -9.82
N SER A 215 39.27 -11.69 -9.25
CA SER A 215 38.85 -10.38 -9.81
C SER A 215 39.21 -10.27 -11.29
N ALA A 216 40.40 -10.76 -11.64
CA ALA A 216 40.87 -10.73 -13.00
C ALA A 216 40.08 -11.65 -13.95
N GLU A 217 39.50 -12.73 -13.46
CA GLU A 217 38.65 -13.64 -14.25
C GLU A 217 37.25 -13.06 -14.40
N THR A 218 36.69 -12.46 -13.34
CA THR A 218 35.39 -11.77 -13.38
C THR A 218 35.37 -10.62 -14.39
N ASP A 219 36.47 -9.87 -14.50
CA ASP A 219 36.61 -8.84 -15.55
C ASP A 219 36.53 -9.43 -16.97
N VAL A 220 37.11 -10.61 -17.19
CA VAL A 220 37.03 -11.28 -18.50
C VAL A 220 35.60 -11.73 -18.77
N VAL A 221 34.90 -12.30 -17.77
CA VAL A 221 33.48 -12.67 -17.91
C VAL A 221 32.62 -11.45 -18.25
N HIS A 222 32.86 -10.32 -17.58
CA HIS A 222 32.17 -9.06 -17.87
C HIS A 222 32.36 -8.64 -19.33
N ALA A 223 33.60 -8.58 -19.79
CA ALA A 223 33.91 -8.16 -21.15
C ALA A 223 33.36 -9.15 -22.21
N LEU A 224 33.31 -10.44 -21.89
CA LEU A 224 32.68 -11.44 -22.77
C LEU A 224 31.16 -11.25 -22.88
N VAL A 225 30.48 -10.91 -21.78
CA VAL A 225 29.04 -10.58 -21.79
C VAL A 225 28.77 -9.27 -22.53
N GLU A 226 29.71 -8.31 -22.50
CA GLU A 226 29.67 -7.10 -23.33
C GLU A 226 30.06 -7.34 -24.81
N CYS A 227 30.17 -8.61 -25.22
CA CYS A 227 30.51 -9.03 -26.58
C CYS A 227 31.90 -8.58 -27.07
N CYS A 228 32.85 -8.30 -26.16
CA CYS A 228 34.23 -8.02 -26.54
C CYS A 228 34.95 -9.27 -27.06
N SER A 229 35.74 -9.12 -28.12
CA SER A 229 36.64 -10.14 -28.62
C SER A 229 37.85 -10.32 -27.70
N VAL A 230 38.49 -11.50 -27.76
CA VAL A 230 39.70 -11.80 -26.97
C VAL A 230 40.83 -10.77 -27.20
N ALA A 231 40.93 -10.20 -28.40
CA ALA A 231 41.91 -9.18 -28.74
C ALA A 231 41.58 -7.82 -28.11
N GLU A 232 40.30 -7.44 -28.07
CA GLU A 232 39.84 -6.22 -27.40
C GLU A 232 40.03 -6.32 -25.89
N ILE A 233 39.69 -7.48 -25.29
CA ILE A 233 39.91 -7.73 -23.86
C ILE A 233 41.41 -7.65 -23.52
N ALA A 234 42.27 -8.22 -24.37
CA ALA A 234 43.72 -8.13 -24.20
C ALA A 234 44.20 -6.67 -24.20
N THR A 235 43.68 -5.87 -25.13
CA THR A 235 44.01 -4.44 -25.28
C THR A 235 43.52 -3.62 -24.08
N GLN A 236 42.24 -3.74 -23.72
CA GLN A 236 41.62 -3.04 -22.59
C GLN A 236 42.34 -3.32 -21.27
N ARG A 237 42.87 -4.53 -21.09
CA ARG A 237 43.52 -4.96 -19.85
C ARG A 237 45.04 -4.83 -19.86
N GLY A 238 45.63 -4.38 -20.97
CA GLY A 238 47.10 -4.30 -21.13
C GLY A 238 47.79 -5.66 -20.98
N ARG A 239 47.20 -6.74 -21.51
CA ARG A 239 47.73 -8.12 -21.42
C ARG A 239 47.85 -8.76 -22.80
N SER A 240 48.62 -9.85 -22.89
CA SER A 240 48.73 -10.60 -24.15
C SER A 240 47.44 -11.40 -24.44
N VAL A 241 47.14 -11.63 -25.72
CA VAL A 241 46.01 -12.47 -26.16
C VAL A 241 46.12 -13.88 -25.55
N ASP A 242 47.33 -14.42 -25.41
CA ASP A 242 47.56 -15.73 -24.82
C ASP A 242 47.22 -15.76 -23.32
N THR A 243 47.49 -14.67 -22.61
CA THR A 243 47.09 -14.51 -21.20
C THR A 243 45.56 -14.52 -21.06
N ILE A 244 44.84 -13.80 -21.93
CA ILE A 244 43.36 -13.82 -21.92
C ILE A 244 42.83 -15.22 -22.26
N ARG A 245 43.42 -15.92 -23.26
CA ARG A 245 43.03 -17.30 -23.59
C ARG A 245 43.28 -18.28 -22.43
N ALA A 246 44.34 -18.09 -21.65
CA ALA A 246 44.60 -18.88 -20.46
C ALA A 246 43.57 -18.60 -19.36
N GLN A 247 43.22 -17.34 -19.13
CA GLN A 247 42.16 -16.95 -18.19
C GLN A 247 40.80 -17.51 -18.60
N ILE A 248 40.43 -17.47 -19.89
CA ILE A 248 39.18 -18.06 -20.39
C ILE A 248 39.16 -19.57 -20.11
N ARG A 249 40.27 -20.30 -20.33
CA ARG A 249 40.34 -21.73 -20.01
C ARG A 249 40.17 -22.01 -18.51
N SER A 250 40.78 -21.19 -17.66
CA SER A 250 40.59 -21.25 -16.21
C SER A 250 39.13 -21.04 -15.82
N ILE A 251 38.47 -20.02 -16.39
CA ILE A 251 37.05 -19.73 -16.14
C ILE A 251 36.16 -20.89 -16.59
N LEU A 252 36.36 -21.40 -17.80
CA LEU A 252 35.58 -22.55 -18.32
C LEU A 252 35.70 -23.76 -17.37
N SER A 253 36.90 -24.03 -16.86
CA SER A 253 37.12 -25.10 -15.88
C SER A 253 36.42 -24.83 -14.54
N LYS A 254 36.47 -23.61 -14.02
CA LYS A 254 35.87 -23.24 -12.71
C LYS A 254 34.35 -23.18 -12.74
N THR A 255 33.79 -22.80 -13.89
CA THR A 255 32.34 -22.68 -14.11
C THR A 255 31.72 -23.97 -14.65
N GLU A 256 32.52 -25.01 -14.87
CA GLU A 256 32.11 -26.27 -15.51
C GLU A 256 31.41 -26.07 -16.87
N THR A 257 31.86 -25.09 -17.65
CA THR A 257 31.33 -24.80 -18.98
C THR A 257 32.29 -25.27 -20.08
N HIS A 258 31.75 -25.72 -21.20
CA HIS A 258 32.51 -26.31 -22.30
C HIS A 258 32.76 -25.32 -23.45
N SER A 259 32.13 -24.14 -23.42
CA SER A 259 32.33 -23.10 -24.44
C SER A 259 32.13 -21.68 -23.89
N GLN A 260 32.68 -20.69 -24.58
CA GLN A 260 32.44 -19.27 -24.26
C GLN A 260 30.95 -18.91 -24.34
N VAL A 261 30.20 -19.52 -25.26
CA VAL A 261 28.75 -19.29 -25.41
C VAL A 261 28.00 -19.80 -24.18
N GLU A 262 28.38 -20.98 -23.68
CA GLU A 262 27.79 -21.56 -22.47
C GLU A 262 28.14 -20.74 -21.23
N LEU A 263 29.37 -20.25 -21.13
CA LEU A 263 29.80 -19.33 -20.08
C LEU A 263 29.00 -18.02 -20.08
N VAL A 264 28.78 -17.42 -21.25
CA VAL A 264 27.97 -16.20 -21.38
C VAL A 264 26.52 -16.48 -20.99
N ARG A 265 25.94 -17.61 -21.43
CA ARG A 265 24.59 -18.02 -21.04
C ARG A 265 24.48 -18.24 -19.53
N LEU A 266 25.45 -18.92 -18.92
CA LEU A 266 25.50 -19.14 -17.48
C LEU A 266 25.56 -17.80 -16.74
N ALA A 267 26.45 -16.89 -17.15
CA ALA A 267 26.57 -15.57 -16.54
C ALA A 267 25.25 -14.78 -16.64
N LEU A 268 24.57 -14.80 -17.79
CA LEU A 268 23.26 -14.16 -17.96
C LEU A 268 22.17 -14.83 -17.11
N SER A 269 22.16 -16.16 -16.99
CA SER A 269 21.20 -16.88 -16.13
C SER A 269 21.44 -16.65 -14.65
N VAL A 270 22.70 -16.57 -14.20
CA VAL A 270 23.05 -16.21 -12.82
C VAL A 270 22.74 -14.75 -12.55
N MET A 271 22.86 -13.87 -13.54
CA MET A 271 22.40 -12.48 -13.45
C MET A 271 20.88 -12.41 -13.28
N ASP A 272 20.10 -13.19 -14.05
CA ASP A 272 18.65 -13.28 -13.88
C ASP A 272 18.25 -13.83 -12.50
N MET A 273 18.95 -14.86 -11.99
CA MET A 273 18.72 -15.42 -10.67
C MET A 273 19.14 -14.49 -9.54
N ALA A 274 20.28 -13.80 -9.69
CA ALA A 274 20.73 -12.79 -8.75
C ALA A 274 19.70 -11.67 -8.68
N ASN A 275 19.10 -11.23 -9.79
CA ASN A 275 18.04 -10.22 -9.78
C ASN A 275 16.75 -10.69 -9.09
N LEU A 276 16.39 -11.98 -9.18
CA LEU A 276 15.28 -12.56 -8.41
C LEU A 276 15.60 -12.64 -6.89
N ALA A 277 16.87 -12.85 -6.53
CA ALA A 277 17.33 -12.89 -5.14
C ALA A 277 17.70 -11.49 -4.57
N ILE A 278 17.89 -10.49 -5.44
CA ILE A 278 18.24 -9.10 -5.11
C ILE A 278 16.99 -8.24 -4.84
N GLU A 279 15.78 -8.78 -5.00
CA GLU A 279 14.55 -8.23 -4.38
C GLU A 279 14.53 -8.34 -2.83
N SER A 280 15.69 -8.51 -2.19
CA SER A 280 15.86 -8.47 -0.74
C SER A 280 16.99 -7.54 -0.26
N ALA A 281 17.56 -6.70 -1.13
CA ALA A 281 18.23 -5.48 -0.66
C ALA A 281 17.13 -4.43 -0.39
N PRO A 282 17.08 -3.81 0.81
CA PRO A 282 16.06 -2.81 1.08
C PRO A 282 16.21 -1.71 0.03
N GLY A 283 15.11 -1.43 -0.67
CA GLY A 283 15.00 -0.25 -1.53
C GLY A 283 15.41 1.03 -0.79
N PRO A 284 15.41 2.20 -1.47
CA PRO A 284 15.77 3.47 -0.85
C PRO A 284 15.15 3.58 0.53
N ARG A 285 15.92 4.04 1.55
CA ARG A 285 15.46 4.20 2.94
C ARG A 285 14.07 4.82 2.94
N VAL A 286 13.05 4.00 3.12
CA VAL A 286 11.68 4.49 3.23
C VAL A 286 11.56 4.99 4.65
N VAL A 287 11.35 6.28 4.75
CA VAL A 287 11.35 7.01 6.01
C VAL A 287 10.02 7.70 6.16
N SER A 288 9.41 7.52 7.32
CA SER A 288 8.32 8.34 7.77
C SER A 288 8.93 9.65 8.29
N ARG A 289 8.92 10.68 7.45
CA ARG A 289 9.50 11.98 7.76
C ARG A 289 8.39 12.96 8.18
N GLY A 290 8.51 13.52 9.37
CA GLY A 290 7.72 14.69 9.78
C GLY A 290 8.12 15.93 8.99
N TYR A 291 7.24 16.92 8.90
CA TYR A 291 7.52 18.18 8.22
C TYR A 291 7.86 19.33 9.18
N ALA A 292 7.75 19.11 10.49
CA ALA A 292 8.04 20.07 11.54
C ALA A 292 8.77 19.42 12.71
N THR A 293 8.05 18.93 13.72
CA THR A 293 8.61 18.46 15.00
C THR A 293 8.85 16.96 15.05
N LEU A 294 8.21 16.20 14.16
CA LEU A 294 8.36 14.75 14.16
C LEU A 294 9.68 14.31 13.58
N GLU A 295 10.45 13.60 14.41
CA GLU A 295 11.69 12.97 13.97
C GLU A 295 11.44 11.95 12.85
N GLU A 296 12.45 11.79 12.01
CA GLU A 296 12.43 10.80 10.95
C GLU A 296 12.49 9.38 11.55
N ARG A 297 11.55 8.51 11.15
CA ARG A 297 11.52 7.10 11.54
C ARG A 297 11.70 6.23 10.31
N ARG A 298 12.63 5.29 10.39
CA ARG A 298 12.92 4.33 9.30
C ARG A 298 11.92 3.18 9.37
N TYR A 299 11.28 2.85 8.24
CA TYR A 299 10.58 1.58 8.10
C TYR A 299 11.58 0.43 8.14
N ARG A 300 11.32 -0.52 9.02
CA ARG A 300 12.00 -1.82 9.06
C ARG A 300 11.13 -2.81 8.30
N SER A 301 11.76 -3.81 7.70
CA SER A 301 11.06 -4.81 6.90
C SER A 301 11.42 -6.21 7.37
N VAL A 302 10.47 -7.12 7.26
CA VAL A 302 10.66 -8.56 7.39
C VAL A 302 10.07 -9.25 6.17
N VAL A 303 10.72 -10.29 5.69
CA VAL A 303 10.14 -11.19 4.69
C VAL A 303 9.51 -12.37 5.45
N THR A 304 8.21 -12.55 5.28
CA THR A 304 7.44 -13.64 5.89
C THR A 304 7.75 -14.98 5.20
N PRO A 305 7.43 -16.12 5.83
CA PRO A 305 7.67 -17.44 5.23
C PRO A 305 6.96 -17.69 3.89
N ASP A 306 5.88 -16.95 3.60
CA ASP A 306 5.16 -16.99 2.32
C ASP A 306 5.77 -16.04 1.25
N GLY A 307 6.89 -15.38 1.55
CA GLY A 307 7.64 -14.52 0.64
C GLY A 307 7.17 -13.06 0.59
N ARG A 308 6.13 -12.68 1.35
CA ARG A 308 5.66 -11.28 1.42
C ARG A 308 6.62 -10.42 2.24
N ARG A 309 6.80 -9.17 1.84
CA ARG A 309 7.45 -8.14 2.63
C ARG A 309 6.43 -7.47 3.55
N LEU A 310 6.75 -7.38 4.84
CA LEU A 310 5.99 -6.61 5.82
C LEU A 310 6.85 -5.52 6.44
N ASP A 311 6.32 -4.31 6.47
CA ASP A 311 6.95 -3.18 7.14
C ASP A 311 6.46 -2.99 8.58
N TYR A 312 7.31 -2.39 9.40
CA TYR A 312 6.97 -1.95 10.74
C TYR A 312 7.83 -0.76 11.14
N LEU A 313 7.33 0.06 12.07
CA LEU A 313 8.06 1.16 12.70
C LEU A 313 8.41 0.81 14.15
N LEU A 314 9.49 1.42 14.63
CA LEU A 314 9.75 1.56 16.06
C LEU A 314 9.63 3.03 16.44
N LEU A 315 8.83 3.32 17.46
CA LEU A 315 8.76 4.64 18.11
C LEU A 315 9.32 4.51 19.53
N GLY A 316 9.79 5.63 20.10
CA GLY A 316 10.40 5.64 21.43
C GLY A 316 11.83 5.09 21.43
N ASP A 317 12.19 4.40 22.52
CA ASP A 317 13.51 3.80 22.72
C ASP A 317 13.59 2.42 22.05
N PRO A 318 14.47 2.20 21.04
CA PRO A 318 14.62 0.91 20.37
C PRO A 318 15.05 -0.24 21.29
N ASP A 319 15.66 0.07 22.44
CA ASP A 319 16.16 -0.91 23.43
C ASP A 319 15.26 -0.96 24.69
N GLY A 320 14.12 -0.24 24.65
CA GLY A 320 13.18 -0.15 25.75
C GLY A 320 12.23 -1.34 25.92
N ALA A 321 11.36 -1.26 26.93
CA ALA A 321 10.32 -2.24 27.20
C ALA A 321 9.29 -2.28 26.04
N PRO A 322 9.00 -3.46 25.47
CA PRO A 322 8.21 -3.57 24.25
C PRO A 322 6.72 -3.31 24.50
N VAL A 323 6.08 -2.61 23.56
CA VAL A 323 4.64 -2.38 23.50
C VAL A 323 4.18 -2.56 22.05
N LEU A 324 3.23 -3.46 21.80
CA LEU A 324 2.61 -3.57 20.48
C LEU A 324 1.58 -2.45 20.31
N PHE A 325 1.69 -1.64 19.26
CA PHE A 325 0.72 -0.61 18.93
C PHE A 325 -0.02 -0.91 17.62
N MET A 326 -1.35 -0.92 17.70
CA MET A 326 -2.26 -1.12 16.57
C MET A 326 -3.01 0.21 16.27
N PRO A 327 -2.69 0.89 15.16
CA PRO A 327 -2.84 2.34 15.00
C PRO A 327 -4.20 2.83 14.47
N LEU A 328 -5.26 2.04 14.45
CA LEU A 328 -6.52 2.30 13.73
C LEU A 328 -6.39 2.07 12.21
N ASP A 329 -7.52 1.78 11.58
CA ASP A 329 -7.63 1.43 10.17
C ASP A 329 -7.14 2.49 9.18
N TYR A 330 -7.04 3.76 9.60
CA TYR A 330 -6.49 4.85 8.78
C TYR A 330 -4.96 4.87 8.74
N GLY A 331 -4.30 3.86 9.29
CA GLY A 331 -2.84 3.72 9.25
C GLY A 331 -2.13 4.83 10.03
N LEU A 332 -2.64 5.24 11.19
CA LEU A 332 -2.08 6.33 12.00
C LEU A 332 -0.81 5.87 12.75
N VAL A 333 0.21 5.43 12.01
CA VAL A 333 1.41 4.73 12.53
C VAL A 333 2.41 5.63 13.29
N ARG A 334 2.09 6.92 13.46
CA ARG A 334 2.93 7.91 14.14
C ARG A 334 2.17 8.54 15.30
N TRP A 335 2.91 8.93 16.34
CA TRP A 335 2.37 9.65 17.49
C TRP A 335 2.78 11.12 17.44
N PRO A 336 2.13 12.02 18.20
CA PRO A 336 2.63 13.37 18.41
C PRO A 336 4.10 13.34 18.86
N ALA A 337 4.92 14.31 18.43
CA ALA A 337 6.37 14.30 18.70
C ALA A 337 6.68 14.23 20.21
N SER A 338 5.89 14.91 21.03
CA SER A 338 5.96 14.92 22.49
C SER A 338 5.63 13.55 23.09
N ALA A 339 4.72 12.79 22.48
CA ALA A 339 4.39 11.43 22.89
C ALA A 339 5.51 10.45 22.50
N GLU A 340 6.10 10.56 21.29
CA GLU A 340 7.26 9.75 20.91
C GLU A 340 8.47 10.04 21.82
N ALA A 341 8.72 11.30 22.12
CA ALA A 341 9.80 11.71 23.03
C ALA A 341 9.56 11.27 24.48
N ASP A 342 8.31 11.28 24.96
CA ASP A 342 7.97 10.75 26.28
C ASP A 342 8.11 9.22 26.35
N ALA A 343 7.69 8.51 25.29
CA ALA A 343 7.93 7.07 25.17
C ALA A 343 9.43 6.74 25.25
N GLN A 344 10.27 7.52 24.56
CA GLN A 344 11.74 7.39 24.66
C GLN A 344 12.25 7.68 26.08
N ARG A 345 11.78 8.76 26.73
CA ARG A 345 12.17 9.08 28.12
C ARG A 345 11.78 8.01 29.13
N ARG A 346 10.68 7.30 28.89
CA ARG A 346 10.19 6.19 29.71
C ARG A 346 10.86 4.85 29.37
N GLY A 347 11.76 4.82 28.38
CA GLY A 347 12.38 3.58 27.92
C GLY A 347 11.35 2.62 27.32
N LEU A 348 10.40 3.12 26.54
CA LEU A 348 9.39 2.30 25.86
C LEU A 348 9.76 2.09 24.40
N ARG A 349 9.72 0.84 23.98
CA ARG A 349 9.90 0.41 22.59
C ARG A 349 8.53 0.14 21.98
N ILE A 350 8.01 1.09 21.21
CA ILE A 350 6.69 0.95 20.58
C ILE A 350 6.86 0.28 19.22
N ILE A 351 6.34 -0.94 19.06
CA ILE A 351 6.37 -1.70 17.81
C ILE A 351 5.07 -1.44 17.06
N VAL A 352 5.16 -0.91 15.84
CA VAL A 352 4.00 -0.54 15.01
C VAL A 352 4.03 -1.33 13.70
N PRO A 353 3.36 -2.49 13.61
CA PRO A 353 3.26 -3.23 12.36
C PRO A 353 2.48 -2.45 11.29
N VAL A 354 2.99 -2.43 10.07
CA VAL A 354 2.27 -1.96 8.88
C VAL A 354 1.63 -3.18 8.23
N ARG A 355 0.31 -3.30 8.34
CA ARG A 355 -0.45 -4.47 7.90
C ARG A 355 -0.37 -4.70 6.39
N ALA A 356 -0.61 -5.93 5.94
CA ALA A 356 -0.55 -6.29 4.53
C ALA A 356 -1.45 -5.39 3.66
N GLY A 357 -0.91 -4.88 2.55
CA GLY A 357 -1.62 -3.96 1.66
C GLY A 357 -1.70 -2.52 2.17
N TYR A 358 -0.97 -2.17 3.24
CA TYR A 358 -0.72 -0.80 3.67
C TYR A 358 0.73 -0.43 3.37
N GLY A 359 0.95 0.82 2.96
CA GLY A 359 2.25 1.38 2.65
C GLY A 359 2.97 0.53 1.61
N LEU A 360 4.11 -0.03 2.01
CA LEU A 360 4.90 -0.93 1.17
C LEU A 360 4.88 -2.37 1.68
N SER A 361 4.01 -2.70 2.63
CA SER A 361 3.75 -4.09 2.99
C SER A 361 2.95 -4.75 1.87
N ASP A 362 3.43 -5.90 1.40
CA ASP A 362 2.82 -6.61 0.29
C ASP A 362 1.36 -6.98 0.59
N PRO A 363 0.45 -6.84 -0.38
CA PRO A 363 -0.94 -7.20 -0.20
C PRO A 363 -1.10 -8.71 -0.08
N LEU A 364 -2.14 -9.13 0.64
CA LEU A 364 -2.52 -10.54 0.73
C LEU A 364 -3.19 -11.00 -0.58
N PRO A 365 -2.95 -12.24 -1.04
CA PRO A 365 -3.75 -12.89 -2.07
C PRO A 365 -5.26 -12.76 -1.80
N LYS A 366 -6.06 -12.53 -2.85
CA LYS A 366 -7.51 -12.22 -2.75
C LYS A 366 -8.33 -13.26 -2.00
N HIS A 367 -7.94 -14.53 -2.05
CA HIS A 367 -8.68 -15.64 -1.45
C HIS A 367 -8.26 -15.93 0.01
N GLU A 368 -7.25 -15.23 0.51
CA GLU A 368 -6.74 -15.46 1.85
C GLU A 368 -7.62 -14.79 2.91
N ASN A 369 -7.80 -15.47 4.04
CA ASN A 369 -8.48 -14.91 5.21
C ASN A 369 -7.59 -13.81 5.82
N TYR A 370 -8.06 -12.57 5.72
CA TYR A 370 -7.31 -11.40 6.15
C TYR A 370 -7.06 -11.40 7.66
N ASP A 371 -8.07 -11.71 8.48
CA ASP A 371 -7.97 -11.68 9.94
C ASP A 371 -6.90 -12.67 10.45
N ALA A 372 -6.93 -13.90 9.92
CA ALA A 372 -5.97 -14.93 10.29
C ALA A 372 -4.55 -14.60 9.82
N ALA A 373 -4.41 -13.98 8.65
CA ALA A 373 -3.11 -13.54 8.14
C ALA A 373 -2.55 -12.38 8.96
N LEU A 374 -3.38 -11.39 9.34
CA LEU A 374 -2.95 -10.26 10.17
C LEU A 374 -2.40 -10.71 11.52
N ILE A 375 -3.05 -11.71 12.17
CA ILE A 375 -2.55 -12.28 13.43
C ILE A 375 -1.15 -12.89 13.23
N ARG A 376 -0.96 -13.70 12.17
CA ARG A 376 0.35 -14.29 11.87
C ARG A 376 1.42 -13.23 11.58
N ASP A 377 1.05 -12.22 10.79
CA ASP A 377 1.92 -11.12 10.38
C ASP A 377 2.40 -10.30 11.60
N VAL A 378 1.50 -9.99 12.54
CA VAL A 378 1.86 -9.30 13.79
C VAL A 378 2.82 -10.13 14.64
N ILE A 379 2.57 -11.44 14.78
CA ILE A 379 3.48 -12.33 15.52
C ILE A 379 4.85 -12.41 14.84
N GLN A 380 4.90 -12.50 13.51
CA GLN A 380 6.16 -12.49 12.76
C GLN A 380 6.95 -11.19 12.99
N VAL A 381 6.27 -10.04 13.03
CA VAL A 381 6.90 -8.74 13.34
C VAL A 381 7.44 -8.73 14.77
N LEU A 382 6.69 -9.23 15.75
CA LEU A 382 7.15 -9.32 17.15
C LEU A 382 8.35 -10.26 17.31
N ASP A 383 8.31 -11.43 16.67
CA ASP A 383 9.41 -12.41 16.70
C ASP A 383 10.68 -11.81 16.08
N THR A 384 10.54 -11.11 14.95
CA THR A 384 11.64 -10.40 14.28
C THR A 384 12.18 -9.24 15.13
N ALA A 385 11.30 -8.58 15.89
CA ALA A 385 11.68 -7.55 16.83
C ALA A 385 12.34 -8.12 18.11
N GLY A 386 12.36 -9.44 18.30
CA GLY A 386 12.89 -10.10 19.50
C GLY A 386 11.98 -9.92 20.73
N VAL A 387 10.66 -9.79 20.52
CA VAL A 387 9.68 -9.53 21.59
C VAL A 387 8.94 -10.80 21.94
N GLU A 388 9.25 -11.40 23.08
CA GLU A 388 8.54 -12.58 23.57
C GLU A 388 7.19 -12.24 24.19
N LYS A 389 7.09 -11.15 24.95
CA LYS A 389 5.85 -10.79 25.67
C LYS A 389 5.73 -9.27 25.87
N CYS A 390 4.54 -8.71 25.64
CA CYS A 390 4.30 -7.26 25.74
C CYS A 390 2.81 -6.90 25.96
N PRO A 391 2.46 -5.70 26.45
CA PRO A 391 1.08 -5.21 26.38
C PRO A 391 0.73 -4.79 24.94
N ILE A 392 -0.57 -4.82 24.64
CA ILE A 392 -1.14 -4.32 23.38
C ILE A 392 -1.81 -2.97 23.66
N LEU A 393 -1.49 -1.97 22.84
CA LEU A 393 -2.20 -0.70 22.75
C LEU A 393 -2.92 -0.63 21.40
N THR A 394 -4.24 -0.51 21.40
CA THR A 394 -5.05 -0.40 20.17
C THR A 394 -5.75 0.94 20.08
N MET A 395 -6.13 1.34 18.87
CA MET A 395 -7.05 2.44 18.62
C MET A 395 -8.29 2.00 17.82
N GLY A 396 -9.47 2.42 18.26
CA GLY A 396 -10.75 2.19 17.58
C GLY A 396 -10.97 0.73 17.22
N SER A 397 -11.32 0.46 15.96
CA SER A 397 -11.66 -0.87 15.44
C SER A 397 -10.55 -1.92 15.59
N ASP A 398 -9.27 -1.52 15.70
CA ASP A 398 -8.17 -2.46 15.96
C ASP A 398 -8.31 -3.17 17.32
N THR A 399 -9.18 -2.68 18.21
CA THR A 399 -9.55 -3.37 19.44
C THR A 399 -10.01 -4.81 19.18
N PHE A 400 -10.68 -5.08 18.06
CA PHE A 400 -11.02 -6.46 17.65
C PHE A 400 -9.78 -7.35 17.61
N TYR A 401 -8.71 -6.92 16.93
CA TYR A 401 -7.44 -7.64 16.89
C TYR A 401 -6.73 -7.68 18.25
N GLY A 402 -6.90 -6.63 19.06
CA GLY A 402 -6.46 -6.62 20.45
C GLY A 402 -7.04 -7.77 21.29
N PHE A 403 -8.25 -8.23 20.99
CA PHE A 403 -8.84 -9.44 21.58
C PHE A 403 -8.40 -10.73 20.86
N GLN A 404 -8.33 -10.73 19.53
CA GLN A 404 -7.98 -11.95 18.77
C GLN A 404 -6.54 -12.41 18.98
N LEU A 405 -5.58 -11.48 19.11
CA LEU A 405 -4.16 -11.78 19.33
C LEU A 405 -3.91 -12.62 20.60
N PRO A 406 -4.38 -12.23 21.80
CA PRO A 406 -4.24 -13.04 23.02
C PRO A 406 -5.10 -14.31 23.02
N LEU A 407 -6.16 -14.39 22.22
CA LEU A 407 -6.88 -15.67 22.03
C LEU A 407 -6.05 -16.68 21.22
N ALA A 408 -5.38 -16.21 20.18
CA ALA A 408 -4.51 -17.04 19.34
C ALA A 408 -3.15 -17.34 20.01
N HIS A 409 -2.64 -16.40 20.81
CA HIS A 409 -1.32 -16.48 21.46
C HIS A 409 -1.38 -16.03 22.94
N PRO A 410 -1.97 -16.84 23.84
CA PRO A 410 -2.27 -16.44 25.22
C PRO A 410 -1.06 -15.98 26.05
N ASP A 411 0.12 -16.57 25.81
CA ASP A 411 1.31 -16.27 26.61
C ASP A 411 2.08 -15.04 26.11
N ARG A 412 1.71 -14.47 24.96
CA ARG A 412 2.46 -13.38 24.30
C ARG A 412 2.08 -11.99 24.80
N PHE A 413 0.96 -11.84 25.53
CA PHE A 413 0.43 -10.52 25.88
C PHE A 413 0.15 -10.34 27.36
N THR A 414 0.52 -9.18 27.92
CA THR A 414 0.34 -8.89 29.37
C THR A 414 -0.95 -8.15 29.69
N ALA A 415 -1.44 -7.32 28.77
CA ALA A 415 -2.67 -6.55 28.90
C ALA A 415 -3.13 -6.02 27.53
N LEU A 416 -4.40 -5.59 27.46
CA LEU A 416 -4.94 -4.80 26.36
C LEU A 416 -5.37 -3.42 26.87
N ILE A 417 -4.82 -2.37 26.29
CA ILE A 417 -5.23 -0.98 26.49
C ILE A 417 -5.86 -0.52 25.17
N ALA A 418 -7.17 -0.27 25.17
CA ALA A 418 -7.92 0.09 23.98
C ALA A 418 -8.37 1.56 24.04
N CYS A 419 -7.73 2.42 23.23
CA CYS A 419 -8.11 3.81 23.07
C CYS A 419 -9.25 3.93 22.05
N ALA A 420 -10.31 4.66 22.39
CA ALA A 420 -11.58 4.61 21.67
C ALA A 420 -12.03 3.15 21.46
N GLY A 421 -11.91 2.34 22.51
CA GLY A 421 -12.13 0.90 22.43
C GLY A 421 -13.53 0.56 21.93
N VAL A 422 -13.62 -0.44 21.06
CA VAL A 422 -14.87 -0.95 20.49
C VAL A 422 -15.11 -2.40 20.89
N LEU A 423 -16.39 -2.77 21.01
CA LEU A 423 -16.85 -4.11 21.34
C LEU A 423 -17.87 -4.58 20.28
N PRO A 424 -18.26 -5.87 20.27
CA PRO A 424 -19.21 -6.38 19.29
C PRO A 424 -20.52 -5.57 19.30
N MET A 425 -20.98 -5.19 18.12
CA MET A 425 -22.25 -4.48 17.97
C MET A 425 -23.41 -5.49 17.97
N THR A 426 -23.95 -5.74 19.15
CA THR A 426 -24.99 -6.75 19.44
C THR A 426 -26.42 -6.25 19.21
N ARG A 427 -26.60 -4.95 18.98
CA ARG A 427 -27.92 -4.30 18.86
C ARG A 427 -27.97 -3.38 17.64
N ARG A 428 -29.14 -3.26 17.01
CA ARG A 428 -29.32 -2.37 15.84
C ARG A 428 -29.18 -0.91 16.23
N GLU A 429 -29.70 -0.55 17.40
CA GLU A 429 -29.70 0.78 17.96
C GLU A 429 -28.27 1.33 18.11
N GLN A 430 -27.26 0.46 18.26
CA GLN A 430 -25.86 0.85 18.34
C GLN A 430 -25.36 1.42 17.01
N PHE A 431 -25.78 0.83 15.88
CA PHE A 431 -25.48 1.38 14.54
C PHE A 431 -26.23 2.69 14.30
N GLU A 432 -27.52 2.77 14.67
CA GLU A 432 -28.33 3.97 14.39
C GLU A 432 -27.93 5.20 15.22
N ARG A 433 -27.23 5.01 16.33
CA ARG A 433 -26.67 6.11 17.12
C ARG A 433 -25.38 6.69 16.55
N MET A 434 -24.66 5.94 15.71
CA MET A 434 -23.38 6.39 15.14
C MET A 434 -23.56 7.64 14.27
N GLU A 435 -22.54 8.48 14.26
CA GLU A 435 -22.48 9.58 13.30
C GLU A 435 -22.44 9.05 11.86
N LYS A 436 -22.88 9.91 10.92
CA LYS A 436 -23.24 9.49 9.56
C LYS A 436 -22.16 8.67 8.85
N TRP A 437 -20.89 9.06 8.95
CA TRP A 437 -19.78 8.42 8.27
C TRP A 437 -19.45 7.04 8.85
N HIS A 438 -19.38 6.94 10.18
CA HIS A 438 -19.14 5.67 10.87
C HIS A 438 -20.29 4.70 10.66
N ARG A 439 -21.54 5.18 10.75
CA ARG A 439 -22.73 4.39 10.46
C ARG A 439 -22.71 3.86 9.05
N PHE A 440 -22.42 4.71 8.06
CA PHE A 440 -22.41 4.33 6.65
C PHE A 440 -21.44 3.17 6.37
N ILE A 441 -20.23 3.22 6.93
CA ILE A 441 -19.22 2.17 6.72
C ILE A 441 -19.53 0.91 7.53
N LEU A 442 -19.82 1.02 8.83
CA LEU A 442 -20.01 -0.14 9.70
C LEU A 442 -21.35 -0.84 9.48
N ALA A 443 -22.43 -0.08 9.27
CA ALA A 443 -23.69 -0.66 8.84
C ALA A 443 -23.57 -1.18 7.40
N GLY A 444 -22.82 -0.53 6.51
CA GLY A 444 -22.53 -1.04 5.18
C GLY A 444 -21.87 -2.42 5.21
N ALA A 445 -20.88 -2.62 6.09
CA ALA A 445 -20.22 -3.91 6.28
C ALA A 445 -21.16 -4.99 6.82
N LYS A 446 -22.10 -4.64 7.71
CA LYS A 446 -23.06 -5.58 8.29
C LYS A 446 -24.20 -5.93 7.34
N PHE A 447 -24.86 -4.91 6.76
CA PHE A 447 -26.14 -5.06 6.06
C PHE A 447 -26.00 -5.16 4.53
N THR A 448 -24.97 -4.55 3.94
CA THR A 448 -24.74 -4.52 2.47
C THR A 448 -23.28 -4.86 2.11
N PRO A 449 -22.73 -6.00 2.59
CA PRO A 449 -21.29 -6.31 2.50
C PRO A 449 -20.74 -6.35 1.05
N HIS A 450 -21.55 -6.76 0.08
CA HIS A 450 -21.16 -6.83 -1.34
C HIS A 450 -20.95 -5.46 -1.99
N LEU A 451 -21.44 -4.38 -1.37
CA LEU A 451 -21.29 -3.01 -1.87
C LEU A 451 -20.15 -2.24 -1.18
N LEU A 452 -19.72 -2.71 -0.01
CA LEU A 452 -18.71 -2.04 0.82
C LEU A 452 -17.38 -1.76 0.09
N PRO A 453 -16.80 -2.68 -0.71
CA PRO A 453 -15.50 -2.42 -1.34
C PRO A 453 -15.50 -1.17 -2.23
N PHE A 454 -16.58 -0.94 -2.97
CA PHE A 454 -16.74 0.28 -3.75
C PHE A 454 -16.86 1.51 -2.85
N MET A 455 -17.70 1.44 -1.80
CA MET A 455 -17.92 2.55 -0.87
C MET A 455 -16.61 2.99 -0.23
N VAL A 456 -15.84 2.04 0.30
CA VAL A 456 -14.53 2.30 0.90
C VAL A 456 -13.57 2.91 -0.11
N LYS A 457 -13.47 2.32 -1.31
CA LYS A 457 -12.61 2.85 -2.38
C LYS A 457 -12.94 4.29 -2.74
N ALA A 458 -14.23 4.59 -2.96
CA ALA A 458 -14.69 5.93 -3.28
C ALA A 458 -14.40 6.93 -2.15
N GLY A 459 -14.47 6.50 -0.87
CA GLY A 459 -14.04 7.29 0.27
C GLY A 459 -12.55 7.62 0.25
N PHE A 460 -11.68 6.66 -0.09
CA PHE A 460 -10.23 6.88 -0.23
C PHE A 460 -9.91 7.83 -1.40
N VAL A 461 -10.60 7.69 -2.54
CA VAL A 461 -10.45 8.61 -3.68
C VAL A 461 -10.90 10.02 -3.30
N LEU A 462 -12.01 10.16 -2.57
CA LEU A 462 -12.45 11.45 -2.03
C LEU A 462 -11.36 12.04 -1.12
N ALA A 463 -10.84 11.26 -0.17
CA ALA A 463 -9.82 11.70 0.78
C ALA A 463 -8.56 12.22 0.07
N ARG A 464 -8.14 11.58 -1.03
CA ARG A 464 -7.05 12.06 -1.88
C ARG A 464 -7.39 13.39 -2.56
N LYS A 465 -8.62 13.52 -3.08
CA LYS A 465 -9.09 14.71 -3.81
C LYS A 465 -9.25 15.95 -2.93
N ILE A 466 -9.85 15.82 -1.73
CA ILE A 466 -10.10 16.95 -0.82
C ILE A 466 -8.96 17.16 0.19
N GLY A 467 -7.97 16.26 0.18
CA GLY A 467 -6.86 16.24 1.11
C GLY A 467 -7.24 15.69 2.49
N LYS A 468 -6.23 15.18 3.21
CA LYS A 468 -6.38 14.55 4.53
C LYS A 468 -7.10 15.44 5.55
N ARG A 469 -6.81 16.75 5.56
CA ARG A 469 -7.49 17.71 6.44
C ARG A 469 -8.98 17.80 6.12
N GLY A 470 -9.34 18.03 4.86
CA GLY A 470 -10.74 18.08 4.44
C GLY A 470 -11.50 16.80 4.76
N PHE A 471 -10.84 15.64 4.59
CA PHE A 471 -11.43 14.35 4.91
C PHE A 471 -11.68 14.14 6.41
N ILE A 472 -10.71 14.48 7.27
CA ILE A 472 -10.90 14.39 8.73
C ILE A 472 -12.03 15.33 9.19
N HIS A 473 -12.10 16.56 8.66
CA HIS A 473 -13.24 17.46 8.94
C HIS A 473 -14.58 16.89 8.47
N ALA A 474 -14.61 16.17 7.35
CA ALA A 474 -15.84 15.51 6.90
C ALA A 474 -16.27 14.39 7.87
N VAL A 475 -15.33 13.54 8.30
CA VAL A 475 -15.61 12.37 9.14
C VAL A 475 -15.88 12.75 10.60
N TYR A 476 -15.13 13.69 11.16
CA TYR A 476 -15.18 14.07 12.57
C TYR A 476 -15.81 15.44 12.83
N GLY A 477 -16.32 16.13 11.81
CA GLY A 477 -16.81 17.52 11.93
C GLY A 477 -17.89 17.76 12.98
N ASN A 478 -18.68 16.72 13.31
CA ASN A 478 -19.70 16.76 14.35
C ASN A 478 -19.17 16.43 15.76
N CYS A 479 -17.87 16.14 15.92
CA CYS A 479 -17.18 15.90 17.18
C CYS A 479 -16.23 17.07 17.48
N PRO A 480 -16.67 18.09 18.26
CA PRO A 480 -15.83 19.25 18.57
C PRO A 480 -14.50 18.89 19.22
N ALA A 481 -14.48 17.85 20.07
CA ALA A 481 -13.27 17.41 20.73
C ALA A 481 -12.24 16.80 19.77
N ASP A 482 -12.67 15.98 18.81
CA ASP A 482 -11.76 15.37 17.82
C ASP A 482 -11.27 16.42 16.81
N VAL A 483 -12.14 17.34 16.38
CA VAL A 483 -11.73 18.49 15.54
C VAL A 483 -10.67 19.33 16.27
N ALA A 484 -10.91 19.69 17.53
CA ALA A 484 -9.94 20.46 18.31
C ALA A 484 -8.62 19.70 18.52
N THR A 485 -8.68 18.38 18.71
CA THR A 485 -7.50 17.52 18.85
C THR A 485 -6.71 17.45 17.55
N PHE A 486 -7.39 17.31 16.41
CA PHE A 486 -6.76 17.27 15.10
C PHE A 486 -6.15 18.60 14.66
N GLU A 487 -6.73 19.72 15.08
CA GLU A 487 -6.20 21.06 14.78
C GLU A 487 -4.99 21.45 15.64
N ASP A 488 -4.64 20.65 16.66
CA ASP A 488 -3.34 20.78 17.31
C ASP A 488 -2.22 20.49 16.29
N PRO A 489 -1.24 21.39 16.09
CA PRO A 489 -0.22 21.22 15.05
C PRO A 489 0.60 19.93 15.15
N GLU A 490 0.89 19.47 16.36
CA GLU A 490 1.69 18.27 16.61
C GLU A 490 0.88 17.01 16.29
N VAL A 491 -0.38 16.99 16.70
CA VAL A 491 -1.32 15.91 16.36
C VAL A 491 -1.58 15.86 14.86
N PHE A 492 -1.79 17.02 14.23
CA PHE A 492 -1.98 17.13 12.79
C PHE A 492 -0.79 16.53 12.03
N GLU A 493 0.44 16.87 12.43
CA GLU A 493 1.66 16.31 11.86
C GLU A 493 1.69 14.78 11.98
N ALA A 494 1.44 14.26 13.19
CA ALA A 494 1.42 12.81 13.43
C ALA A 494 0.39 12.07 12.59
N MET A 495 -0.86 12.57 12.54
CA MET A 495 -1.94 11.92 11.81
C MET A 495 -1.71 11.96 10.30
N VAL A 496 -1.25 13.10 9.76
CA VAL A 496 -0.96 13.23 8.32
C VAL A 496 0.21 12.33 7.92
N THR A 497 1.33 12.38 8.65
CA THR A 497 2.52 11.58 8.36
C THR A 497 2.27 10.09 8.58
N GLY A 498 1.52 9.71 9.62
CA GLY A 498 1.15 8.31 9.86
C GLY A 498 0.29 7.74 8.73
N SER A 499 -0.79 8.45 8.38
CA SER A 499 -1.77 7.98 7.40
C SER A 499 -1.26 7.80 5.98
N GLU A 500 -0.02 8.21 5.66
CA GLU A 500 0.65 7.87 4.38
C GLU A 500 0.67 6.36 4.11
N THR A 501 0.66 5.53 5.16
CA THR A 501 0.58 4.07 5.00
C THR A 501 -0.79 3.61 4.51
N ALA A 502 -1.87 4.31 4.83
CA ALA A 502 -3.20 3.98 4.32
C ALA A 502 -3.50 4.69 3.00
N LEU A 503 -3.07 5.95 2.88
CA LEU A 503 -3.36 6.80 1.74
C LEU A 503 -2.22 7.81 1.51
N SER A 504 -1.56 7.66 0.37
CA SER A 504 -0.57 8.60 -0.18
C SER A 504 -0.93 8.94 -1.63
N ASP A 505 -0.07 9.70 -2.32
CA ASP A 505 -0.21 9.94 -3.76
C ASP A 505 -0.06 8.65 -4.59
N SER A 506 0.75 7.70 -4.13
CA SER A 506 1.09 6.47 -4.86
C SER A 506 0.49 5.19 -4.29
N HIS A 507 -0.17 5.25 -3.13
CA HIS A 507 -0.69 4.08 -2.43
C HIS A 507 -2.09 4.31 -1.85
N SER A 508 -2.93 3.27 -1.89
CA SER A 508 -4.26 3.25 -1.29
C SER A 508 -4.56 1.88 -0.68
N ALA A 509 -4.81 1.86 0.62
CA ALA A 509 -5.09 0.66 1.41
C ALA A 509 -6.57 0.23 1.40
N HIS A 510 -7.39 0.81 0.50
CA HIS A 510 -8.84 0.60 0.48
C HIS A 510 -9.26 -0.88 0.39
N ASP A 511 -8.54 -1.72 -0.37
CA ASP A 511 -8.84 -3.16 -0.48
C ASP A 511 -8.61 -3.88 0.85
N ALA A 512 -7.43 -3.66 1.46
CA ALA A 512 -7.07 -4.23 2.75
C ALA A 512 -8.08 -3.81 3.84
N PHE A 513 -8.39 -2.51 3.92
CA PHE A 513 -9.39 -1.99 4.85
C PHE A 513 -10.79 -2.60 4.61
N SER A 514 -11.22 -2.74 3.35
CA SER A 514 -12.49 -3.39 3.02
C SER A 514 -12.54 -4.84 3.49
N ARG A 515 -11.46 -5.60 3.27
CA ARG A 515 -11.37 -7.02 3.68
C ARG A 515 -11.43 -7.17 5.19
N MET A 516 -10.80 -6.24 5.93
CA MET A 516 -10.90 -6.20 7.39
C MET A 516 -12.34 -6.00 7.83
N LEU A 517 -13.04 -5.00 7.29
CA LEU A 517 -14.44 -4.71 7.65
C LEU A 517 -15.40 -5.86 7.30
N LEU A 518 -15.09 -6.60 6.24
CA LEU A 518 -15.84 -7.79 5.83
C LEU A 518 -15.48 -9.05 6.62
N GLY A 519 -14.41 -9.01 7.42
CA GLY A 519 -13.97 -10.06 8.33
C GLY A 519 -14.90 -10.26 9.53
N ARG A 520 -14.43 -11.00 10.54
CA ARG A 520 -15.25 -11.39 11.71
C ARG A 520 -15.66 -10.22 12.59
N GLN A 521 -15.02 -9.05 12.47
CA GLN A 521 -15.36 -7.89 13.29
C GLN A 521 -16.79 -7.37 13.09
N ARG A 522 -17.43 -7.68 11.94
CA ARG A 522 -18.82 -7.31 11.64
C ARG A 522 -19.86 -8.20 12.33
N ASP A 523 -19.43 -9.37 12.78
CA ASP A 523 -20.27 -10.38 13.43
C ASP A 523 -20.31 -10.16 14.95
N ASP A 524 -21.07 -10.98 15.67
CA ASP A 524 -21.06 -10.97 17.13
C ASP A 524 -19.89 -11.82 17.67
N TRP A 525 -18.87 -11.15 18.20
CA TRP A 525 -17.69 -11.75 18.82
C TRP A 525 -17.69 -11.62 20.36
N THR A 526 -18.88 -11.52 20.99
CA THR A 526 -19.04 -11.47 22.45
C THR A 526 -18.41 -12.66 23.17
N ALA A 527 -18.46 -13.84 22.55
CA ALA A 527 -17.82 -15.04 23.08
C ALA A 527 -16.29 -14.88 23.20
N ASP A 528 -15.67 -14.24 22.22
CA ASP A 528 -14.23 -13.99 22.18
C ASP A 528 -13.82 -13.00 23.27
N VAL A 529 -14.61 -11.93 23.48
CA VAL A 529 -14.43 -10.99 24.60
C VAL A 529 -14.45 -11.71 25.94
N ASN A 530 -15.51 -12.50 26.17
CA ASN A 530 -15.71 -13.17 27.45
C ASN A 530 -14.69 -14.30 27.71
N ALA A 531 -14.10 -14.88 26.66
CA ALA A 531 -13.06 -15.89 26.80
C ALA A 531 -11.77 -15.36 27.46
N LEU A 532 -11.55 -14.03 27.46
CA LEU A 532 -10.42 -13.37 28.14
C LEU A 532 -10.74 -12.88 29.55
N ARG A 533 -11.99 -12.97 30.00
CA ARG A 533 -12.41 -12.54 31.35
C ARG A 533 -11.58 -13.26 32.41
N GLY A 534 -10.90 -12.48 33.25
CA GLY A 534 -10.02 -12.99 34.31
C GLY A 534 -8.70 -13.61 33.83
N ARG A 535 -8.40 -13.58 32.52
CA ARG A 535 -7.15 -14.08 31.93
C ARG A 535 -6.24 -12.95 31.45
N LEU A 536 -6.83 -11.87 30.94
CA LEU A 536 -6.10 -10.70 30.46
C LEU A 536 -6.68 -9.43 31.10
N PRO A 537 -5.86 -8.56 31.72
CA PRO A 537 -6.28 -7.22 32.07
C PRO A 537 -6.66 -6.42 30.82
N VAL A 538 -7.87 -5.86 30.80
CA VAL A 538 -8.37 -5.03 29.69
C VAL A 538 -8.78 -3.67 30.23
N THR A 539 -8.22 -2.60 29.67
CA THR A 539 -8.59 -1.22 29.97
C THR A 539 -9.06 -0.52 28.71
N PHE A 540 -10.24 0.08 28.78
CA PHE A 540 -10.82 0.92 27.73
C PHE A 540 -10.65 2.38 28.12
N ILE A 541 -10.15 3.20 27.20
CA ILE A 541 -10.00 4.65 27.35
C ILE A 541 -10.85 5.28 26.25
N ASN A 542 -12.01 5.84 26.60
CA ASN A 542 -13.00 6.32 25.63
C ASN A 542 -13.37 7.78 25.87
N GLY A 543 -13.62 8.50 24.79
CA GLY A 543 -14.22 9.83 24.83
C GLY A 543 -15.75 9.77 24.81
N THR A 544 -16.44 10.69 25.51
CA THR A 544 -17.91 10.74 25.48
C THR A 544 -18.47 11.30 24.18
N GLN A 545 -17.63 11.92 23.35
CA GLN A 545 -18.00 12.52 22.05
C GLN A 545 -17.66 11.60 20.87
N ASP A 546 -17.33 10.33 21.12
CA ASP A 546 -16.88 9.38 20.08
C ASP A 546 -18.01 9.15 19.04
N PRO A 547 -17.77 9.48 17.75
CA PRO A 547 -18.76 9.31 16.69
C PRO A 547 -19.07 7.85 16.33
N GLN A 548 -18.14 6.91 16.61
CA GLN A 548 -18.32 5.47 16.40
C GLN A 548 -18.98 4.79 17.59
N VAL A 549 -18.62 5.20 18.80
CA VAL A 549 -19.17 4.67 20.06
C VAL A 549 -19.80 5.80 20.87
N PRO A 550 -20.98 6.29 20.45
CA PRO A 550 -21.71 7.31 21.20
C PRO A 550 -21.95 6.88 22.65
N LEU A 551 -22.12 7.85 23.56
CA LEU A 551 -22.18 7.61 25.01
C LEU A 551 -23.18 6.51 25.43
N GLY A 552 -24.36 6.46 24.80
CA GLY A 552 -25.32 5.39 25.08
C GLY A 552 -24.78 3.99 24.77
N THR A 553 -23.92 3.85 23.75
CA THR A 553 -23.35 2.56 23.33
C THR A 553 -22.22 2.18 24.28
N LEU A 554 -21.44 3.18 24.70
CA LEU A 554 -20.43 3.00 25.74
C LEU A 554 -21.05 2.54 27.06
N HIS A 555 -22.21 3.09 27.46
CA HIS A 555 -22.93 2.63 28.66
C HIS A 555 -23.39 1.18 28.54
N GLU A 556 -23.89 0.76 27.38
CA GLU A 556 -24.24 -0.64 27.14
C GLU A 556 -23.02 -1.55 27.22
N PHE A 557 -21.88 -1.15 26.66
CA PHE A 557 -20.62 -1.88 26.79
C PHE A 557 -20.21 -2.05 28.26
N GLN A 558 -20.28 -0.98 29.05
CA GLN A 558 -19.96 -1.02 30.48
C GLN A 558 -20.89 -1.95 31.27
N GLN A 559 -22.16 -2.04 30.87
CA GLN A 559 -23.15 -2.95 31.49
C GLN A 559 -22.91 -4.41 31.09
N ASP A 560 -22.70 -4.67 29.80
CA ASP A 560 -22.55 -6.03 29.26
C ASP A 560 -21.19 -6.66 29.60
N HIS A 561 -20.17 -5.82 29.80
CA HIS A 561 -18.78 -6.22 30.04
C HIS A 561 -18.18 -5.51 31.25
N ASP A 562 -18.88 -5.58 32.38
CA ASP A 562 -18.53 -4.98 33.68
C ASP A 562 -17.12 -5.32 34.24
N TRP A 563 -16.51 -6.40 33.73
CA TRP A 563 -15.17 -6.84 34.09
C TRP A 563 -14.05 -6.05 33.40
N ILE A 564 -14.36 -5.26 32.36
CA ILE A 564 -13.41 -4.38 31.69
C ILE A 564 -13.26 -3.08 32.51
N ASN A 565 -12.03 -2.59 32.65
CA ASN A 565 -11.78 -1.31 33.31
C ASN A 565 -12.01 -0.16 32.32
N TYR A 566 -12.96 0.74 32.60
CA TYR A 566 -13.27 1.87 31.71
C TYR A 566 -12.77 3.21 32.30
N GLN A 567 -12.06 3.97 31.49
CA GLN A 567 -11.67 5.36 31.75
C GLN A 567 -12.36 6.24 30.70
N VAL A 568 -13.20 7.16 31.14
CA VAL A 568 -14.05 7.97 30.26
C VAL A 568 -13.68 9.44 30.36
N TYR A 569 -13.48 10.08 29.20
CA TYR A 569 -13.08 11.49 29.09
C TYR A 569 -14.17 12.31 28.41
N GLU A 570 -14.70 13.33 29.10
CA GLU A 570 -15.77 14.18 28.58
C GLU A 570 -15.33 15.10 27.43
N ASP A 571 -14.03 15.40 27.37
CA ASP A 571 -13.43 16.36 26.44
C ASP A 571 -12.79 15.70 25.21
N SER A 572 -13.18 14.46 24.90
CA SER A 572 -12.59 13.64 23.83
C SER A 572 -13.65 12.89 23.03
N GLY A 573 -13.33 12.57 21.77
CA GLY A 573 -14.06 11.59 20.97
C GLY A 573 -13.20 10.37 20.66
N GLN A 574 -13.16 9.96 19.38
CA GLN A 574 -12.40 8.81 18.92
C GLN A 574 -10.87 9.05 18.91
N LEU A 575 -10.43 10.31 18.83
CA LEU A 575 -9.00 10.68 18.85
C LEU A 575 -8.44 10.80 20.29
N VAL A 576 -9.10 10.19 21.28
CA VAL A 576 -8.74 10.25 22.71
C VAL A 576 -7.28 9.92 22.99
N PHE A 577 -6.65 9.02 22.22
CA PHE A 577 -5.23 8.73 22.34
C PHE A 577 -4.37 9.97 22.11
N PHE A 578 -4.60 10.71 21.02
CA PHE A 578 -3.81 11.88 20.64
C PHE A 578 -3.92 13.02 21.65
N ARG A 579 -5.05 13.10 22.36
CA ARG A 579 -5.29 14.10 23.40
C ARG A 579 -4.75 13.69 24.77
N HIS A 580 -4.95 12.42 25.15
CA HIS A 580 -4.69 11.91 26.50
C HIS A 580 -3.55 10.88 26.55
N TRP A 581 -2.62 10.92 25.60
CA TRP A 581 -1.52 9.96 25.49
C TRP A 581 -0.72 9.79 26.80
N ARG A 582 -0.60 10.83 27.64
CA ARG A 582 0.06 10.73 28.96
C ARG A 582 -0.59 9.70 29.86
N SER A 583 -1.91 9.76 30.00
CA SER A 583 -2.69 8.80 30.80
C SER A 583 -2.64 7.40 30.20
N VAL A 584 -2.66 7.31 28.86
CA VAL A 584 -2.51 6.05 28.14
C VAL A 584 -1.16 5.40 28.44
N LEU A 585 -0.06 6.17 28.38
CA LEU A 585 1.29 5.66 28.70
C LEU A 585 1.43 5.28 30.18
N ASP A 586 0.77 6.02 31.09
CA ASP A 586 0.70 5.64 32.50
C ASP A 586 -0.07 4.31 32.71
N ALA A 587 -1.12 4.07 31.92
CA ALA A 587 -1.87 2.81 31.95
C ALA A 587 -1.03 1.65 31.39
N VAL A 588 -0.33 1.86 30.27
CA VAL A 588 0.61 0.87 29.69
C VAL A 588 1.72 0.52 30.67
N GLY A 589 2.27 1.53 31.36
CA GLY A 589 3.37 1.37 32.32
C GLY A 589 3.11 0.36 33.44
N LYS A 590 1.84 0.13 33.81
CA LYS A 590 1.44 -0.84 34.84
C LYS A 590 1.60 -2.30 34.43
N PHE A 591 1.75 -2.56 33.13
CA PHE A 591 1.76 -3.90 32.53
C PHE A 591 3.02 -4.21 31.74
N LEU A 592 4.02 -3.33 31.85
CA LEU A 592 5.38 -3.62 31.43
C LEU A 592 5.96 -4.62 32.43
N GLN A 593 6.72 -5.59 31.93
CA GLN A 593 7.38 -6.56 32.81
C GLN A 593 8.51 -5.87 33.58
N GLU A 594 8.68 -6.26 34.84
CA GLU A 594 9.91 -6.03 35.60
C GLU A 594 11.07 -6.87 35.08
#